data_AF-A0A6M1NB64-F1
#
_entry.id   AF-A0A6M1NB64-F1
#
_cell.length_a   1.000
_cell.length_b   1.000
_cell.length_c   1.000
_cell.angle_alpha   90.00
_cell.angle_beta   90.00
_cell.angle_gamma   90.00
#
_symmetry.space_group_name_H-M   'P 1'
#
loop_
_entity.id
_entity.type
_entity.pdbx_description
1 polymer ?
#
loop_
_entity_poly.entity_id
_entity_poly.type
_entity_poly.pdbx_seq_one_letter_code
_entity_poly.pdbx_strand_id
1 'polypeptide(L)'
;SVTVRIANDEGAALPVRVHQAVSPNGDGINDFLMIEGVRDYPENKVTIFDKSGKVMAEIEEYDNRNNVFPGGRTVRDGTYYYYL
;
A
#
# COMPACT_ATOMS: atom_id res chain seq x y z
N SER A 1 -19.77 -4.67 -18.50
CA SER A 1 -18.70 -4.70 -17.49
C SER A 1 -19.13 -3.83 -16.32
N VAL A 2 -19.16 -4.36 -15.10
CA VAL A 2 -19.49 -3.57 -13.90
C VAL A 2 -18.17 -3.09 -13.33
N THR A 3 -17.94 -1.77 -13.34
CA THR A 3 -16.80 -1.15 -12.67
C THR A 3 -17.25 -0.83 -11.26
N VAL A 4 -16.86 -1.67 -10.29
CA VAL A 4 -17.03 -1.32 -8.88
C VAL A 4 -15.95 -0.30 -8.56
N ARG A 5 -16.33 0.97 -8.47
CA ARG A 5 -15.47 2.00 -7.88
C ARG A 5 -15.69 1.88 -6.37
N ILE A 6 -14.63 1.57 -5.62
CA ILE A 6 -14.63 1.78 -4.18
C ILE A 6 -14.90 3.26 -3.99
N ALA A 7 -16.13 3.60 -3.59
CA ALA A 7 -16.48 4.96 -3.24
C ALA A 7 -15.75 5.25 -1.94
N ASN A 8 -14.81 6.18 -2.01
CA ASN A 8 -14.32 6.88 -0.84
C ASN A 8 -15.49 7.21 0.09
N ASP A 9 -15.28 7.05 1.39
CA ASP A 9 -16.20 7.51 2.42
C ASP A 9 -16.52 9.01 2.19
N GLU A 10 -17.76 9.44 2.46
CA GLU A 10 -18.24 10.80 2.12
C GLU A 10 -17.40 11.92 2.78
N GLY A 11 -16.63 11.59 3.82
CA GLY A 11 -15.71 12.50 4.51
C GLY A 11 -14.24 12.44 4.09
N ALA A 12 -13.84 11.54 3.16
CA ALA A 12 -12.44 11.37 2.79
C ALA A 12 -11.97 12.50 1.85
N ALA A 13 -10.92 13.22 2.26
CA ALA A 13 -10.41 14.38 1.54
C ALA A 13 -9.73 13.99 0.22
N LEU A 14 -9.22 12.76 0.12
CA LEU A 14 -8.52 12.26 -1.07
C LEU A 14 -8.90 10.81 -1.41
N PRO A 15 -9.06 10.47 -2.72
CA PRO A 15 -9.24 9.09 -3.17
C PRO A 15 -8.10 8.19 -2.68
N VAL A 16 -8.44 7.00 -2.16
CA VAL A 16 -7.42 5.99 -1.87
C VAL A 16 -6.80 5.52 -3.19
N ARG A 17 -5.52 5.82 -3.38
CA ARG A 17 -4.77 5.43 -4.60
C ARG A 17 -3.45 4.79 -4.24
N VAL A 18 -3.25 3.57 -4.74
CA VAL A 18 -2.01 2.83 -4.53
C VAL A 18 -1.10 2.97 -5.74
N HIS A 19 0.11 3.45 -5.49
CA HIS A 19 1.18 3.50 -6.49
C HIS A 19 1.69 2.08 -6.74
N GLN A 20 1.61 1.61 -7.98
CA GLN A 20 1.86 0.21 -8.33
C GLN A 20 3.35 -0.16 -8.41
N ALA A 21 4.25 0.82 -8.29
CA ALA A 21 5.68 0.63 -8.43
C ALA A 21 6.40 1.03 -7.13
N VAL A 22 7.33 0.18 -6.70
CA VAL A 22 8.25 0.43 -5.59
C VAL A 22 9.67 0.29 -6.12
N SER A 23 10.52 1.28 -5.86
CA SER A 23 11.90 1.40 -6.34
C SER A 23 12.80 1.84 -5.18
N PRO A 24 13.20 0.89 -4.31
CA PRO A 24 13.89 1.15 -3.05
C PRO A 24 15.39 1.39 -3.26
N ASN A 25 15.72 2.45 -4.00
CA ASN A 25 17.09 2.85 -4.32
C ASN A 25 17.60 3.96 -3.39
N GLY A 26 16.77 4.45 -2.47
CA GLY A 26 17.11 5.49 -1.49
C GLY A 26 17.11 6.91 -2.05
N ASP A 27 16.46 7.15 -3.19
CA ASP A 27 16.31 8.49 -3.76
C ASP A 27 15.10 9.27 -3.20
N GLY A 28 14.31 8.64 -2.33
CA GLY A 28 13.10 9.21 -1.73
C GLY A 28 11.83 9.04 -2.58
N ILE A 29 11.93 8.44 -3.77
CA ILE A 29 10.85 8.27 -4.73
C ILE A 29 10.46 6.78 -4.79
N ASN A 30 9.23 6.46 -4.38
CA ASN A 30 8.72 5.08 -4.37
C ASN A 30 9.59 4.09 -3.56
N ASP A 31 10.31 4.55 -2.53
CA ASP A 31 11.13 3.66 -1.68
C ASP A 31 10.27 2.66 -0.86
N PHE A 32 8.98 2.95 -0.71
CA PHE A 32 7.96 2.11 -0.09
C PHE A 32 6.66 2.18 -0.88
N LEU A 33 5.71 1.30 -0.57
CA LEU A 33 4.38 1.30 -1.19
C LEU A 33 3.60 2.57 -0.81
N MET A 34 3.51 3.55 -1.70
CA MET A 34 2.77 4.78 -1.45
C MET A 34 1.25 4.55 -1.63
N ILE A 35 0.47 4.91 -0.61
CA ILE A 35 -1.01 4.85 -0.63
C ILE A 35 -1.58 6.23 -0.32
N GLU A 36 -2.02 6.96 -1.35
CA GLU A 36 -2.67 8.27 -1.16
C GLU A 36 -3.98 8.12 -0.37
N GLY A 37 -4.34 9.13 0.41
CA GLY A 37 -5.57 9.15 1.20
C GLY A 37 -5.59 8.21 2.43
N VAL A 38 -4.59 7.35 2.61
CA VAL A 38 -4.57 6.35 3.71
C VAL A 38 -4.62 6.97 5.12
N ARG A 39 -4.13 8.20 5.27
CA ARG A 39 -4.12 8.92 6.56
C ARG A 39 -5.50 9.35 7.04
N ASP A 40 -6.49 9.40 6.14
CA ASP A 40 -7.89 9.67 6.50
C ASP A 40 -8.54 8.46 7.19
N TYR A 41 -7.85 7.30 7.19
CA TYR A 41 -8.28 6.03 7.77
C TYR A 41 -7.29 5.58 8.85
N PRO A 42 -7.30 6.15 10.06
CA PRO A 42 -6.31 5.84 11.09
C PRO A 42 -6.35 4.37 11.54
N GLU A 43 -7.51 3.72 11.48
CA GLU A 43 -7.71 2.31 11.81
C GLU A 43 -7.60 1.40 10.56
N ASN A 44 -6.71 1.73 9.62
CA ASN A 44 -6.48 0.91 8.43
C ASN A 44 -5.57 -0.29 8.71
N LYS A 45 -5.68 -1.33 7.86
CA LYS A 45 -4.77 -2.48 7.84
C LYS A 45 -4.40 -2.82 6.41
N VAL A 46 -3.11 -2.84 6.12
CA VAL A 46 -2.56 -3.29 4.83
C VAL A 46 -2.00 -4.70 4.97
N THR A 47 -2.52 -5.64 4.20
CA THR A 47 -1.95 -6.99 4.07
C THR A 47 -1.30 -7.15 2.70
N ILE A 48 -0.04 -7.62 2.69
CA ILE A 48 0.76 -7.85 1.48
C ILE A 48 0.96 -9.35 1.26
N PHE A 49 0.76 -9.80 0.02
CA PHE A 49 0.90 -11.18 -0.42
C PHE A 49 1.90 -11.29 -1.57
N ASP A 50 2.67 -12.38 -1.61
CA ASP A 50 3.42 -12.72 -2.81
C ASP A 50 2.50 -13.28 -3.92
N LYS A 51 3.06 -13.52 -5.11
CA LYS A 51 2.32 -14.09 -6.24
C LYS A 51 1.72 -15.48 -6.01
N SER A 52 2.14 -16.19 -4.96
CA SER A 52 1.58 -17.50 -4.58
C SER A 52 0.43 -17.38 -3.58
N GLY A 53 0.12 -16.16 -3.13
CA GLY A 53 -0.89 -15.89 -2.11
C GLY A 53 -0.37 -16.01 -0.67
N LYS A 54 0.94 -16.20 -0.47
CA LYS A 54 1.53 -16.24 0.86
C LYS A 54 1.58 -14.83 1.45
N VAL A 55 1.08 -14.67 2.67
CA VAL A 55 1.20 -13.42 3.44
C VAL A 55 2.68 -13.12 3.71
N MET A 56 3.11 -11.94 3.30
CA MET A 56 4.47 -11.44 3.48
C MET A 56 4.55 -10.38 4.58
N ALA A 57 3.51 -9.56 4.74
CA ALA A 57 3.41 -8.56 5.79
C ALA A 57 1.95 -8.25 6.12
N GLU A 58 1.70 -7.88 7.38
CA GLU A 58 0.49 -7.22 7.84
C GLU A 58 0.91 -5.96 8.59
N ILE A 59 0.37 -4.82 8.20
CA ILE A 59 0.75 -3.52 8.71
C ILE A 59 -0.51 -2.79 9.14
N GLU A 60 -0.62 -2.52 10.43
CA GLU A 60 -1.70 -1.73 11.01
C GLU A 60 -1.31 -0.25 11.00
N GLU A 61 -2.31 0.63 10.95
CA GLU A 61 -2.13 2.09 11.00
C GLU A 61 -1.13 2.59 9.92
N TYR A 62 -1.28 2.12 8.68
CA TYR A 62 -0.40 2.48 7.58
C TYR A 62 -0.48 3.99 7.32
N ASP A 63 0.66 4.68 7.28
CA ASP A 63 0.70 6.15 7.32
C ASP A 63 1.65 6.79 6.29
N ASN A 64 2.24 6.02 5.39
CA ASN A 64 3.28 6.46 4.44
C ASN A 64 4.47 7.17 5.12
N ARG A 65 4.75 6.90 6.40
CA ARG A 65 5.83 7.56 7.13
C ARG A 65 6.56 6.63 8.09
N ASN A 66 5.86 6.11 9.09
CA ASN A 66 6.42 5.22 10.11
C ASN A 66 6.02 3.77 9.84
N ASN A 67 4.76 3.55 9.48
CA ASN A 67 4.19 2.24 9.20
C ASN A 67 4.03 2.10 7.69
N VAL A 68 5.03 1.49 7.06
CA VAL A 68 5.11 1.35 5.61
C VAL A 68 5.56 -0.05 5.19
N PHE A 69 5.22 -0.44 3.97
CA PHE A 69 5.81 -1.61 3.33
C PHE A 69 7.03 -1.16 2.51
N PRO A 70 8.26 -1.32 3.02
CA PRO A 70 9.46 -0.89 2.31
C PRO A 70 9.73 -1.80 1.11
N GLY A 71 10.20 -1.23 0.02
CA GLY A 71 10.86 -2.04 -1.00
C GLY A 71 12.26 -2.46 -0.52
N GLY A 72 12.83 -3.48 -1.16
CA GLY A 72 14.28 -3.65 -1.22
C GLY A 72 14.77 -4.86 -0.45
N ARG A 73 15.85 -4.73 0.34
CA ARG A 73 16.60 -5.90 0.89
C ARG A 73 15.75 -6.94 1.63
N THR A 74 14.60 -6.54 2.18
CA THR A 74 13.69 -7.43 2.93
C THR A 74 12.71 -8.19 2.00
N VAL A 75 12.50 -7.71 0.78
CA VAL A 75 11.48 -8.17 -0.15
C VAL A 75 12.10 -8.43 -1.52
N ARG A 76 12.02 -9.65 -2.04
CA ARG A 76 12.58 -9.97 -3.36
C ARG A 76 11.89 -9.16 -4.45
N ASP A 77 12.62 -8.84 -5.51
CA ASP A 77 12.02 -8.28 -6.71
C ASP A 77 10.94 -9.22 -7.25
N GLY A 78 9.76 -8.68 -7.53
CA GLY A 78 8.63 -9.46 -8.01
C GLY A 78 7.31 -8.74 -7.91
N THR A 79 6.25 -9.44 -8.30
CA THR A 79 4.88 -8.97 -8.18
C THR A 79 4.32 -9.34 -6.82
N TYR A 80 3.74 -8.34 -6.17
CA TYR A 80 3.05 -8.46 -4.90
C TYR A 80 1.60 -7.99 -5.07
N TYR A 81 0.73 -8.54 -4.26
CA TYR A 81 -0.68 -8.16 -4.16
C TYR A 81 -0.93 -7.54 -2.80
N TYR A 82 -1.87 -6.61 -2.72
CA TYR A 82 -2.24 -5.96 -1.47
C TYR A 82 -3.75 -6.01 -1.25
N TYR A 83 -4.13 -5.99 0.02
CA TYR A 83 -5.48 -5.77 0.49
C TYR A 83 -5.45 -4.65 1.53
N LEU A 84 -6.40 -3.71 1.44
CA LEU A 84 -6.58 -2.57 2.33
C LEU A 84 -8.02 -2.62 2.87
#